data_AF-A0A502GH57-F1
#
_entry.id   AF-A0A502GH57-F1
#
_cell.length_a   1.000
_cell.length_b   1.000
_cell.length_c   1.000
_cell.angle_alpha   90.00
_cell.angle_beta   90.00
_cell.angle_gamma   90.00
#
_symmetry.space_group_name_H-M   'P 1'
#
loop_
_entity.id
_entity.type
_entity.pdbx_description
1 polymer ?
#
loop_
_entity_poly.entity_id
_entity_poly.type
_entity_poly.pdbx_seq_one_letter_code
_entity_poly.pdbx_strand_id
1 'polypeptide(L)'
;MLHQVLQWHHFLSLVPGEALRDIRAQILADGLFHVAVYLIAAVGLWLLWRARRGVAGRSGARLLGAVLLGFGVWQVVDVAVFHWLAGIHRIRVDVPNPLAWDIGWLAVVGLPPLALGFLLRRRPEGPPGGGAGTAVAAGLAALTLVSGPVAALSPAGSTTVLVLFREGLAPDQAFAAAIAAGGRVAWSDPSGGLLAVDLRDGGSVLALYRGGALLVGSSAISGGCLAWTQRPA
;
A
#
# COMPACT_ATOMS: atom_id res chain seq x y z
N MET A 1 -1.89 -3.64 -2.77
CA MET A 1 -2.48 -2.29 -2.55
C MET A 1 -3.97 -2.27 -2.82
N LEU A 2 -4.47 -2.45 -4.06
CA LEU A 2 -5.92 -2.35 -4.32
C LEU A 2 -6.75 -3.38 -3.53
N HIS A 3 -6.26 -4.62 -3.42
CA HIS A 3 -6.89 -5.65 -2.59
C HIS A 3 -6.94 -5.30 -1.09
N GLN A 4 -6.00 -4.49 -0.58
CA GLN A 4 -6.00 -4.01 0.80
C GLN A 4 -7.00 -2.86 1.01
N VAL A 5 -7.23 -2.03 -0.02
CA VAL A 5 -8.26 -0.99 0.01
C VAL A 5 -9.65 -1.60 -0.07
N LEU A 6 -9.85 -2.57 -0.96
CA LEU A 6 -11.11 -3.28 -1.13
C LEU A 6 -11.37 -4.31 -0.03
N GLN A 7 -10.32 -4.71 0.68
CA GLN A 7 -10.33 -5.74 1.73
C GLN A 7 -10.91 -7.09 1.26
N TRP A 8 -10.79 -7.40 -0.03
CA TRP A 8 -11.34 -8.64 -0.59
C TRP A 8 -10.47 -9.86 -0.32
N HIS A 9 -9.16 -9.69 -0.16
CA HIS A 9 -8.21 -10.77 0.12
C HIS A 9 -6.83 -10.24 0.57
N HIS A 10 -6.03 -11.14 1.12
CA HIS A 10 -4.59 -11.03 1.34
C HIS A 10 -3.83 -11.99 0.42
N PHE A 11 -2.53 -11.79 0.25
CA PHE A 11 -1.68 -12.55 -0.66
C PHE A 11 -1.69 -14.07 -0.38
N LEU A 12 -1.84 -14.47 0.89
CA LEU A 12 -1.87 -15.87 1.34
C LEU A 12 -3.25 -16.28 1.87
N SER A 13 -4.34 -15.62 1.46
CA SER A 13 -5.69 -15.86 2.00
C SER A 13 -6.16 -17.31 1.94
N LEU A 14 -5.73 -18.07 0.94
CA LEU A 14 -6.15 -19.48 0.74
C LEU A 14 -5.07 -20.49 1.12
N VAL A 15 -3.93 -20.04 1.63
CA VAL A 15 -2.89 -20.96 2.10
C VAL A 15 -3.31 -21.58 3.43
N PRO A 16 -3.35 -22.92 3.55
CA PRO A 16 -3.79 -23.58 4.78
C PRO A 16 -2.79 -23.40 5.92
N GLY A 17 -3.31 -23.33 7.16
CA GLY A 17 -2.51 -23.29 8.38
C GLY A 17 -3.02 -22.24 9.37
N GLU A 18 -3.12 -22.60 10.65
CA GLU A 18 -3.61 -21.69 11.71
C GLU A 18 -2.76 -20.41 11.80
N ALA A 19 -1.43 -20.55 11.71
CA ALA A 19 -0.51 -19.40 11.75
C ALA A 19 -0.72 -18.40 10.60
N LEU A 20 -1.20 -18.87 9.44
CA LEU A 20 -1.47 -18.02 8.29
C LEU A 20 -2.89 -17.43 8.32
N ARG A 21 -3.78 -17.88 9.22
CA ARG A 21 -5.07 -17.21 9.44
C ARG A 21 -4.96 -15.97 10.31
N ASP A 22 -3.85 -15.80 11.01
CA ASP A 22 -3.57 -14.57 11.75
C ASP A 22 -3.45 -13.38 10.78
N ILE A 23 -4.22 -12.33 11.05
CA ILE A 23 -4.20 -11.08 10.29
C ILE A 23 -2.81 -10.44 10.28
N ARG A 24 -2.02 -10.59 11.34
CA ARG A 24 -0.64 -10.07 11.42
C ARG A 24 0.26 -10.77 10.40
N ALA A 25 0.13 -12.09 10.28
CA ALA A 25 0.86 -12.89 9.32
C ALA A 25 0.46 -12.53 7.87
N GLN A 26 -0.84 -12.34 7.62
CA GLN A 26 -1.34 -11.92 6.31
C GLN A 26 -0.85 -10.52 5.92
N ILE A 27 -0.88 -9.55 6.84
CA ILE A 27 -0.35 -8.20 6.62
C ILE A 27 1.16 -8.23 6.36
N LEU A 28 1.91 -9.06 7.11
CA LEU A 28 3.34 -9.24 6.87
C LEU A 28 3.61 -9.82 5.48
N ALA A 29 2.88 -10.87 5.09
CA ALA A 29 3.02 -11.49 3.78
C ALA A 29 2.70 -10.51 2.65
N ASP A 30 1.62 -9.73 2.78
CA ASP A 30 1.32 -8.63 1.86
C ASP A 30 2.51 -7.66 1.79
N GLY A 31 3.04 -7.21 2.93
CA GLY A 31 4.17 -6.28 2.98
C GLY A 31 5.41 -6.82 2.27
N LEU A 32 5.78 -8.08 2.50
CA LEU A 32 6.91 -8.73 1.85
C LEU A 32 6.72 -8.85 0.34
N PHE A 33 5.50 -9.17 -0.10
CA PHE A 33 5.16 -9.16 -1.52
C PHE A 33 5.33 -7.78 -2.15
N HIS A 34 4.88 -6.71 -1.47
CA HIS A 34 5.10 -5.34 -1.94
C HIS A 34 6.58 -4.98 -2.03
N VAL A 35 7.38 -5.35 -1.03
CA VAL A 35 8.84 -5.15 -1.08
C VAL A 35 9.44 -5.83 -2.31
N ALA A 36 9.07 -7.08 -2.58
CA ALA A 36 9.56 -7.80 -3.76
C ALA A 36 9.18 -7.10 -5.08
N VAL A 37 7.93 -6.67 -5.22
CA VAL A 37 7.46 -5.94 -6.42
C VAL A 37 8.14 -4.57 -6.54
N TYR A 38 8.39 -3.87 -5.43
CA TYR A 38 9.13 -2.60 -5.45
C TYR A 38 10.60 -2.78 -5.83
N LEU A 39 11.25 -3.88 -5.43
CA LEU A 39 12.60 -4.20 -5.89
C LEU A 39 12.62 -4.43 -7.41
N ILE A 40 11.65 -5.16 -7.95
CA ILE A 40 11.50 -5.35 -9.41
C ILE A 40 11.32 -4.00 -10.10
N ALA A 41 10.45 -3.13 -9.57
CA ALA A 41 10.23 -1.79 -10.11
C ALA A 41 11.52 -0.94 -10.06
N ALA A 42 12.27 -0.98 -8.96
CA ALA A 42 13.54 -0.26 -8.81
C ALA A 42 14.60 -0.73 -9.82
N VAL A 43 14.70 -2.04 -10.05
CA VAL A 43 15.58 -2.61 -11.09
C VAL A 43 15.14 -2.13 -12.48
N GLY A 44 13.84 -2.17 -12.78
CA GLY A 44 13.30 -1.68 -14.06
C GLY A 44 13.60 -0.20 -14.30
N LEU A 45 13.43 0.65 -13.28
CA LEU A 45 13.77 2.07 -13.32
C LEU A 45 15.28 2.29 -13.49
N TRP A 46 16.11 1.52 -12.80
CA TRP A 46 17.56 1.60 -12.94
C TRP A 46 18.01 1.23 -14.37
N LEU A 47 17.46 0.16 -14.94
CA LEU A 47 17.71 -0.22 -16.33
C LEU A 47 17.26 0.86 -17.32
N LEU A 48 16.07 1.44 -17.11
CA LEU A 48 15.57 2.55 -17.92
C LEU A 48 16.48 3.78 -17.82
N TRP A 49 16.95 4.12 -16.61
CA TRP A 49 17.89 5.21 -16.38
C TRP A 49 19.23 4.98 -17.07
N ARG A 50 19.76 3.75 -17.04
CA ARG A 50 20.99 3.39 -17.78
C ARG A 50 20.79 3.54 -19.29
N ALA A 51 19.62 3.19 -19.80
CA ALA A 51 19.26 3.30 -21.21
C ALA A 51 18.83 4.72 -21.65
N ARG A 52 18.73 5.69 -20.73
CA ARG A 52 18.10 7.00 -20.97
C ARG A 52 18.61 7.75 -22.20
N ARG A 53 19.90 7.65 -22.52
CA ARG A 53 20.48 8.32 -23.71
C ARG A 53 20.01 7.71 -25.03
N GLY A 54 19.77 6.40 -25.06
CA GLY A 54 19.23 5.70 -26.24
C GLY A 54 17.70 5.74 -26.33
N VAL A 55 17.03 6.15 -25.24
CA VAL A 55 15.58 6.38 -25.17
C VAL A 55 15.23 7.86 -25.36
N ALA A 56 16.18 8.77 -25.08
CA ALA A 56 16.03 10.20 -25.33
C ALA A 56 15.76 10.46 -26.82
N GLY A 57 14.63 11.10 -27.11
CA GLY A 57 14.16 11.35 -28.49
C GLY A 57 13.17 10.33 -29.04
N ARG A 58 12.90 9.22 -28.34
CA ARG A 58 11.86 8.26 -28.72
C ARG A 58 10.48 8.75 -28.27
N SER A 59 9.43 8.37 -28.99
CA SER A 59 8.05 8.72 -28.63
C SER A 59 7.66 8.16 -27.25
N GLY A 60 7.09 9.01 -26.39
CA GLY A 60 6.53 8.60 -25.09
C GLY A 60 5.46 7.51 -25.19
N ALA A 61 4.83 7.35 -26.35
CA ALA A 61 3.89 6.26 -26.64
C ALA A 61 4.53 4.87 -26.54
N ARG A 62 5.83 4.73 -26.86
CA ARG A 62 6.54 3.45 -26.71
C ARG A 62 6.78 3.09 -25.26
N LEU A 63 7.15 4.08 -24.44
CA LEU A 63 7.30 3.88 -23.00
C LEU A 63 5.96 3.54 -22.35
N LEU A 64 4.90 4.29 -22.67
CA LEU A 64 3.54 3.99 -22.22
C LEU A 64 3.11 2.58 -22.67
N GLY A 65 3.39 2.21 -23.92
CA GLY A 65 3.11 0.87 -24.43
C GLY A 65 3.82 -0.23 -23.65
N ALA A 66 5.08 -0.03 -23.25
CA ALA A 66 5.82 -0.97 -22.42
C ALA A 66 5.25 -1.08 -21.00
N VAL A 67 4.87 0.04 -20.38
CA VAL A 67 4.23 0.07 -19.06
C VAL A 67 2.90 -0.67 -19.07
N LEU A 68 2.03 -0.37 -20.04
CA LEU A 68 0.71 -1.02 -20.16
C LEU A 68 0.83 -2.51 -20.47
N LEU A 69 1.79 -2.90 -21.31
CA LEU A 69 2.05 -4.30 -21.58
C LEU A 69 2.53 -5.02 -20.32
N GLY A 70 3.47 -4.44 -19.56
CA GLY A 70 3.94 -5.00 -18.30
C GLY A 70 2.81 -5.16 -17.27
N PHE A 71 1.96 -4.14 -17.13
CA PHE A 71 0.78 -4.19 -16.28
C PHE A 71 -0.17 -5.32 -16.71
N GLY A 72 -0.54 -5.40 -17.99
CA GLY A 72 -1.41 -6.45 -18.50
C GLY A 72 -0.83 -7.86 -18.34
N VAL A 73 0.47 -8.04 -18.59
CA VAL A 73 1.17 -9.33 -18.38
C VAL A 73 1.13 -9.71 -16.90
N TRP A 74 1.36 -8.76 -16.00
CA TRP A 74 1.25 -9.00 -14.57
C TRP A 74 -0.14 -9.47 -14.16
N GLN A 75 -1.22 -8.85 -14.67
CA GLN A 75 -2.59 -9.30 -14.38
C GLN A 75 -2.81 -10.76 -14.83
N VAL A 76 -2.25 -11.15 -15.99
CA VAL A 76 -2.33 -12.53 -16.49
C VAL A 76 -1.54 -13.48 -15.58
N VAL A 77 -0.31 -13.12 -15.20
CA VAL A 77 0.52 -13.93 -14.32
C VAL A 77 -0.16 -14.12 -12.97
N ASP A 78 -0.70 -13.06 -12.39
CA ASP A 78 -1.38 -13.10 -11.10
C ASP A 78 -2.55 -14.07 -11.11
N VAL A 79 -3.47 -13.91 -12.07
CA VAL A 79 -4.63 -14.78 -12.20
C VAL A 79 -4.24 -16.22 -12.58
N ALA A 80 -3.40 -16.42 -13.58
CA ALA A 80 -3.09 -17.76 -14.05
C ALA A 80 -2.21 -18.53 -13.06
N VAL A 81 -1.17 -17.88 -12.52
CA VAL A 81 -0.18 -18.54 -11.66
C VAL A 81 -0.63 -18.53 -10.22
N PHE A 82 -0.98 -17.38 -9.63
CA PHE A 82 -1.27 -17.33 -8.20
C PHE A 82 -2.71 -17.76 -7.88
N HIS A 83 -3.69 -17.46 -8.72
CA HIS A 83 -5.08 -17.84 -8.44
C HIS A 83 -5.44 -19.25 -8.90
N TRP A 84 -5.02 -19.65 -10.10
CA TRP A 84 -5.46 -20.90 -10.69
C TRP A 84 -4.47 -22.05 -10.48
N LEU A 85 -3.18 -21.81 -10.74
CA LEU A 85 -2.17 -22.85 -10.59
C LEU A 85 -1.77 -23.08 -9.13
N ALA A 86 -1.36 -22.02 -8.44
CA ALA A 86 -0.92 -22.09 -7.05
C ALA A 86 -2.10 -22.06 -6.06
N GLY A 87 -3.20 -21.40 -6.42
CA GLY A 87 -4.41 -21.33 -5.60
C GLY A 87 -4.22 -20.62 -4.25
N ILE A 88 -3.25 -19.71 -4.13
CA ILE A 88 -2.85 -19.10 -2.86
C ILE A 88 -3.76 -17.93 -2.43
N HIS A 89 -4.42 -17.29 -3.39
CA HIS A 89 -5.47 -16.29 -3.19
C HIS A 89 -6.34 -16.21 -4.45
N ARG A 90 -7.44 -15.43 -4.40
CA ARG A 90 -8.32 -15.12 -5.55
C ARG A 90 -8.63 -13.63 -5.53
N ILE A 91 -9.13 -13.08 -6.63
CA ILE A 91 -9.57 -11.67 -6.68
C ILE A 91 -10.55 -11.36 -5.55
N ARG A 92 -11.51 -12.26 -5.33
CA ARG A 92 -12.51 -12.14 -4.28
C ARG A 92 -12.84 -13.52 -3.71
N VAL A 93 -12.55 -13.72 -2.43
CA VAL A 93 -12.70 -15.04 -1.78
C VAL A 93 -14.05 -15.20 -1.05
N ASP A 94 -14.72 -14.10 -0.71
CA ASP A 94 -15.97 -14.04 0.07
C ASP A 94 -17.24 -14.16 -0.81
N VAL A 95 -17.20 -14.93 -1.90
CA VAL A 95 -18.31 -15.03 -2.86
C VAL A 95 -18.55 -16.47 -3.32
N PRO A 96 -19.78 -16.83 -3.74
CA PRO A 96 -20.10 -18.19 -4.19
C PRO A 96 -19.32 -18.64 -5.43
N ASN A 97 -18.90 -17.70 -6.30
CA ASN A 97 -18.16 -18.01 -7.52
C ASN A 97 -16.93 -17.11 -7.68
N PRO A 98 -15.80 -17.43 -7.02
CA PRO A 98 -14.55 -16.67 -7.15
C PRO A 98 -13.97 -16.67 -8.58
N LEU A 99 -14.22 -17.74 -9.35
CA LEU A 99 -13.71 -17.86 -10.72
C LEU A 99 -14.29 -16.79 -11.65
N ALA A 100 -15.58 -16.46 -11.51
CA ALA A 100 -16.19 -15.39 -12.29
C ALA A 100 -15.53 -14.03 -12.05
N TRP A 101 -15.09 -13.77 -10.81
CA TRP A 101 -14.36 -12.55 -10.46
C TRP A 101 -12.96 -12.51 -11.05
N ASP A 102 -12.23 -13.63 -11.04
CA ASP A 102 -10.92 -13.69 -11.70
C ASP A 102 -11.02 -13.43 -13.21
N ILE A 103 -11.99 -14.06 -13.88
CA ILE A 103 -12.21 -13.88 -15.31
C ILE A 103 -12.63 -12.45 -15.62
N GLY A 104 -13.60 -11.91 -14.87
CA GLY A 104 -14.06 -10.53 -15.05
C GLY A 104 -12.94 -9.52 -14.81
N TRP A 105 -12.12 -9.73 -13.79
CA TRP A 105 -10.96 -8.89 -13.52
C TRP A 105 -9.93 -8.94 -14.64
N LEU A 106 -9.60 -10.13 -15.12
CA LEU A 106 -8.68 -10.27 -16.25
C LEU A 106 -9.25 -9.59 -17.50
N ALA A 107 -10.54 -9.76 -17.78
CA ALA A 107 -11.18 -9.19 -18.97
C ALA A 107 -11.27 -7.66 -18.95
N VAL A 108 -11.55 -7.06 -17.79
CA VAL A 108 -11.78 -5.60 -17.68
C VAL A 108 -10.51 -4.85 -17.34
N VAL A 109 -9.64 -5.42 -16.49
CA VAL A 109 -8.46 -4.74 -15.97
C VAL A 109 -7.18 -5.24 -16.65
N GLY A 110 -7.08 -6.53 -17.00
CA GLY A 110 -5.87 -7.12 -17.57
C GLY A 110 -5.76 -6.99 -19.10
N LEU A 111 -6.76 -7.47 -19.83
CA LEU A 111 -6.71 -7.57 -21.29
C LEU A 111 -6.64 -6.20 -22.00
N PRO A 112 -7.40 -5.16 -21.59
CA PRO A 112 -7.35 -3.87 -22.27
C PRO A 112 -5.96 -3.21 -22.27
N PRO A 113 -5.26 -3.05 -21.13
CA PRO A 113 -3.90 -2.51 -21.14
C PRO A 113 -2.90 -3.45 -21.83
N LEU A 114 -3.07 -4.77 -21.73
CA LEU A 114 -2.23 -5.73 -22.47
C LEU A 114 -2.32 -5.48 -23.98
N ALA A 115 -3.55 -5.41 -24.52
CA ALA A 115 -3.80 -5.18 -25.93
C ALA A 115 -3.33 -3.79 -26.37
N LEU A 116 -3.67 -2.74 -25.61
CA LEU A 116 -3.26 -1.37 -25.92
C LEU A 116 -1.74 -1.23 -25.89
N GLY A 117 -1.07 -1.82 -24.89
CA GLY A 117 0.39 -1.83 -24.79
C GLY A 117 1.04 -2.50 -26.00
N PHE A 118 0.50 -3.64 -26.43
CA PHE A 118 0.95 -4.35 -27.62
C PHE A 118 0.75 -3.53 -28.90
N LEU A 119 -0.41 -2.90 -29.08
CA LEU A 119 -0.70 -2.05 -30.23
C LEU A 119 0.22 -0.83 -30.28
N LEU A 120 0.46 -0.16 -29.16
CA LEU A 120 1.35 1.00 -29.08
C LEU A 120 2.80 0.65 -29.42
N ARG A 121 3.28 -0.53 -29.03
CA ARG A 121 4.63 -1.00 -29.40
C ARG A 121 4.79 -1.31 -30.88
N ARG A 122 3.70 -1.66 -31.58
CA ARG A 122 3.69 -1.93 -33.01
C ARG A 122 3.60 -0.67 -33.87
N ARG A 123 3.28 0.48 -33.28
CA ARG A 123 3.19 1.74 -34.04
C ARG A 123 4.58 2.18 -34.51
N PRO A 124 4.69 2.69 -35.76
CA PRO A 124 5.90 3.36 -36.23
C PRO A 124 6.31 4.46 -35.26
N GLU A 125 7.61 4.70 -35.19
CA GLU A 125 8.13 5.77 -34.34
C GLU A 125 7.66 7.11 -34.89
N GLY A 126 6.71 7.74 -34.18
CA GLY A 126 6.31 9.12 -34.46
C GLY A 126 7.43 10.11 -34.11
N PRO A 127 7.30 11.38 -34.49
CA PRO A 127 8.29 12.40 -34.18
C PRO A 127 8.58 12.47 -32.67
N PRO A 128 9.80 12.90 -32.28
CA PRO A 128 10.18 13.05 -30.87
C PRO A 128 9.12 13.85 -30.11
N GLY A 129 8.81 13.41 -28.88
CA GLY A 129 7.88 14.15 -28.03
C GLY A 129 8.39 15.57 -27.76
N GLY A 130 7.55 16.58 -28.02
CA GLY A 130 7.85 17.98 -27.71
C GLY A 130 7.82 18.30 -26.21
N GLY A 131 8.07 19.56 -25.84
CA GLY A 131 8.18 20.02 -24.44
C GLY A 131 6.98 19.72 -23.53
N ALA A 132 5.81 19.41 -24.09
CA ALA A 132 4.63 18.94 -23.36
C ALA A 132 4.90 17.67 -22.53
N GLY A 133 5.74 16.75 -23.01
CA GLY A 133 6.10 15.54 -22.26
C GLY A 133 6.88 15.84 -20.98
N THR A 134 7.78 16.81 -21.02
CA THR A 134 8.53 17.28 -19.85
C THR A 134 7.63 17.94 -18.82
N ALA A 135 6.67 18.77 -19.28
CA ALA A 135 5.71 19.42 -18.39
C ALA A 135 4.80 18.40 -17.67
N VAL A 136 4.31 17.39 -18.39
CA VAL A 136 3.52 16.30 -17.79
C VAL A 136 4.35 15.49 -16.79
N ALA A 137 5.58 15.12 -17.14
CA ALA A 137 6.47 14.39 -16.24
C ALA A 137 6.79 15.20 -14.97
N ALA A 138 7.09 16.49 -15.12
CA ALA A 138 7.32 17.39 -13.99
C ALA A 138 6.06 17.56 -13.12
N GLY A 139 4.88 17.69 -13.73
CA GLY A 139 3.61 17.76 -13.02
C GLY A 139 3.29 16.49 -12.24
N LEU A 140 3.48 15.31 -12.84
CA LEU A 140 3.32 14.02 -12.15
C LEU A 140 4.33 13.85 -11.02
N ALA A 141 5.59 14.24 -11.24
CA ALA A 141 6.62 14.19 -10.20
C ALA A 141 6.27 15.11 -9.02
N ALA A 142 5.86 16.34 -9.30
CA ALA A 142 5.42 17.29 -8.28
C ALA A 142 4.21 16.76 -7.52
N LEU A 143 3.17 16.27 -8.22
CA LEU A 143 2.00 15.66 -7.60
C LEU A 143 2.40 14.50 -6.68
N THR A 144 3.21 13.57 -7.16
CA THR A 144 3.66 12.40 -6.39
C THR A 144 4.44 12.82 -5.14
N LEU A 145 5.37 13.77 -5.29
CA LEU A 145 6.20 14.27 -4.19
C LEU A 145 5.42 15.09 -3.16
N VAL A 146 4.29 15.71 -3.55
CA VAL A 146 3.44 16.50 -2.64
C VAL A 146 2.38 15.62 -1.98
N SER A 147 1.77 14.69 -2.72
CA SER A 147 0.69 13.83 -2.19
C SER A 147 1.11 13.00 -1.00
N GLY A 148 2.32 12.44 -1.01
CA GLY A 148 2.84 11.64 0.11
C GLY A 148 2.91 12.44 1.42
N PRO A 149 3.66 13.56 1.46
CA PRO A 149 3.69 14.45 2.62
C PRO A 149 2.31 14.93 3.05
N VAL A 150 1.47 15.38 2.11
CA VAL A 150 0.12 15.87 2.42
C VAL A 150 -0.75 14.78 3.05
N ALA A 151 -0.71 13.56 2.51
CA ALA A 151 -1.45 12.42 3.07
C ALA A 151 -0.94 12.01 4.46
N ALA A 152 0.31 12.32 4.78
CA ALA A 152 0.88 12.03 6.07
C ALA A 152 0.61 13.11 7.12
N LEU A 153 0.23 14.33 6.72
CA LEU A 153 -0.11 15.40 7.67
C LEU A 153 -1.31 14.98 8.54
N SER A 154 -1.15 15.13 9.86
CA SER A 154 -2.27 15.08 10.80
C SER A 154 -3.14 16.34 10.64
N PRO A 155 -4.46 16.25 10.84
CA PRO A 155 -5.33 17.41 11.00
C PRO A 155 -4.79 18.35 12.07
N ALA A 156 -4.87 19.65 11.81
CA ALA A 156 -4.47 20.67 12.78
C ALA A 156 -5.26 20.50 14.09
N GLY A 157 -4.54 20.48 15.22
CA GLY A 157 -5.15 20.36 16.56
C GLY A 157 -5.42 18.93 17.04
N SER A 158 -5.07 17.88 16.28
CA SER A 158 -5.16 16.51 16.79
C SER A 158 -4.09 16.22 17.85
N THR A 159 -4.53 15.81 19.02
CA THR A 159 -3.70 15.38 20.16
C THR A 159 -3.77 13.88 20.42
N THR A 160 -4.64 13.17 19.69
CA THR A 160 -4.83 11.72 19.80
C THR A 160 -3.88 10.97 18.88
N VAL A 161 -3.18 9.98 19.44
CA VAL A 161 -2.22 9.13 18.75
C VAL A 161 -2.64 7.66 18.88
N LEU A 162 -2.40 6.85 17.85
CA LEU A 162 -2.59 5.41 17.94
C LEU A 162 -1.29 4.77 18.46
N VAL A 163 -1.40 3.92 19.48
CA VAL A 163 -0.26 3.26 20.12
C VAL A 163 -0.43 1.76 20.02
N LEU A 164 0.47 1.10 19.30
CA LEU A 164 0.56 -0.36 19.26
C LEU A 164 1.64 -0.80 20.25
N PHE A 165 1.26 -1.62 21.22
CA PHE A 165 2.18 -2.22 22.19
C PHE A 165 2.71 -3.57 21.72
N ARG A 166 3.86 -3.97 22.25
CA ARG A 166 4.48 -5.26 21.96
C ARG A 166 3.61 -6.43 22.40
N GLU A 167 3.70 -7.53 21.65
CA GLU A 167 3.04 -8.79 22.04
C GLU A 167 3.54 -9.28 23.41
N GLY A 168 2.62 -9.85 24.19
CA GLY A 168 2.89 -10.36 25.53
C GLY A 168 2.87 -9.31 26.65
N LEU A 169 2.66 -8.02 26.33
CA LEU A 169 2.36 -7.01 27.34
C LEU A 169 0.89 -7.18 27.77
N ALA A 170 0.66 -7.29 29.09
CA ALA A 170 -0.70 -7.43 29.60
C ALA A 170 -1.49 -6.11 29.39
N PRO A 171 -2.81 -6.16 29.13
CA PRO A 171 -3.59 -4.96 28.84
C PRO A 171 -3.48 -3.89 29.92
N ASP A 172 -3.55 -4.27 31.19
CA ASP A 172 -3.37 -3.37 32.34
C ASP A 172 -2.03 -2.64 32.31
N GLN A 173 -0.95 -3.31 31.91
CA GLN A 173 0.37 -2.72 31.75
C GLN A 173 0.41 -1.72 30.58
N ALA A 174 -0.24 -2.03 29.46
CA ALA A 174 -0.35 -1.12 28.32
C ALA A 174 -1.12 0.16 28.68
N PHE A 175 -2.23 0.03 29.40
CA PHE A 175 -3.00 1.16 29.94
C PHE A 175 -2.18 1.97 30.96
N ALA A 176 -1.49 1.31 31.88
CA ALA A 176 -0.63 1.97 32.87
C ALA A 176 0.51 2.74 32.18
N ALA A 177 1.13 2.17 31.14
CA ALA A 177 2.16 2.84 30.36
C ALA A 177 1.62 4.09 29.65
N ALA A 178 0.40 4.03 29.10
CA ALA A 178 -0.24 5.19 28.48
C ALA A 178 -0.50 6.32 29.48
N ILE A 179 -0.99 5.99 30.68
CA ILE A 179 -1.23 6.95 31.76
C ILE A 179 0.09 7.53 32.28
N ALA A 180 1.10 6.69 32.51
CA ALA A 180 2.43 7.10 32.98
C ALA A 180 3.14 8.01 31.96
N ALA A 181 2.82 7.87 30.67
CA ALA A 181 3.26 8.78 29.63
C ALA A 181 2.52 10.13 29.62
N GLY A 182 1.59 10.37 30.55
CA GLY A 182 0.76 11.58 30.60
C GLY A 182 -0.37 11.58 29.58
N GLY A 183 -0.76 10.40 29.07
CA GLY A 183 -1.81 10.25 28.08
C GLY A 183 -3.14 9.80 28.68
N ARG A 184 -4.24 10.23 28.06
CA ARG A 184 -5.60 9.77 28.37
C ARG A 184 -6.05 8.77 27.32
N VAL A 185 -6.37 7.54 27.72
CA VAL A 185 -6.87 6.53 26.79
C VAL A 185 -8.29 6.87 26.34
N ALA A 186 -8.46 7.11 25.04
CA ALA A 186 -9.73 7.43 24.40
C ALA A 186 -10.46 6.19 23.85
N TRP A 187 -9.69 5.13 23.54
CA TRP A 187 -10.19 3.85 23.02
C TRP A 187 -9.12 2.76 23.15
N SER A 188 -9.55 1.50 23.24
CA SER A 188 -8.68 0.32 23.10
C SER A 188 -9.35 -0.74 22.23
N ASP A 189 -8.55 -1.52 21.53
CA ASP A 189 -9.05 -2.75 20.89
C ASP A 189 -9.37 -3.84 21.94
N PRO A 190 -10.11 -4.90 21.57
CA PRO A 190 -10.44 -5.98 22.50
C PRO A 190 -9.24 -6.72 23.10
N SER A 191 -8.10 -6.77 22.40
CA SER A 191 -6.89 -7.41 22.91
C SER A 191 -6.09 -6.52 23.88
N GLY A 192 -6.37 -5.22 23.92
CA GLY A 192 -5.62 -4.23 24.71
C GLY A 192 -4.23 -3.91 24.16
N GLY A 193 -3.85 -4.48 23.00
CA GLY A 193 -2.56 -4.24 22.35
C GLY A 193 -2.53 -2.94 21.53
N LEU A 194 -3.68 -2.40 21.16
CA LEU A 194 -3.82 -1.18 20.38
C LEU A 194 -4.69 -0.17 21.12
N LEU A 195 -4.12 1.01 21.38
CA LEU A 195 -4.74 2.07 22.18
C LEU A 195 -4.78 3.37 21.38
N ALA A 196 -5.89 4.10 21.45
CA ALA A 196 -5.94 5.51 21.05
C ALA A 196 -5.70 6.36 22.31
N VAL A 197 -4.61 7.11 22.33
CA VAL A 197 -4.14 7.87 23.50
C VAL A 197 -4.10 9.35 23.16
N ASP A 198 -4.77 10.16 23.96
CA ASP A 198 -4.82 11.62 23.86
C ASP A 198 -3.71 12.23 24.71
N LEU A 199 -2.78 12.95 24.08
CA LEU A 199 -1.58 13.52 24.70
C LEU A 199 -1.68 15.03 24.97
N ARG A 200 -2.89 15.60 24.97
CA ARG A 200 -3.12 17.06 25.07
C ARG A 200 -2.45 17.75 26.26
N ASP A 201 -2.24 17.05 27.38
CA ASP A 201 -1.79 17.62 28.65
C ASP A 201 -0.28 17.40 28.90
N GLY A 202 0.55 17.53 27.85
CA GLY A 202 2.01 17.36 27.96
C GLY A 202 2.50 15.92 27.92
N GLY A 203 1.72 15.02 27.29
CA GLY A 203 2.05 13.61 27.16
C GLY A 203 3.30 13.36 26.29
N SER A 204 4.07 12.32 26.62
CA SER A 204 5.37 12.03 26.01
C SER A 204 5.34 10.78 25.12
N VAL A 205 5.54 10.98 23.81
CA VAL A 205 5.71 9.88 22.84
C VAL A 205 6.89 8.97 23.20
N LEU A 206 7.99 9.55 23.69
CA LEU A 206 9.16 8.77 24.11
C LEU A 206 8.85 7.89 25.33
N ALA A 207 8.02 8.38 26.26
CA ALA A 207 7.59 7.59 27.42
C ALA A 207 6.72 6.39 26.99
N LEU A 208 5.89 6.54 25.95
CA LEU A 208 5.13 5.43 25.37
C LEU A 208 6.06 4.33 24.83
N TYR A 209 7.09 4.70 24.06
CA TYR A 209 8.09 3.73 23.58
C TYR A 209 8.83 3.03 24.72
N ARG A 210 9.22 3.77 25.78
CA ARG A 210 9.83 3.19 26.99
C ARG A 210 8.88 2.25 27.73
N GLY A 211 7.58 2.51 27.66
CA GLY A 211 6.51 1.67 28.21
C GLY A 211 6.18 0.44 27.37
N GLY A 212 6.93 0.16 26.30
CA GLY A 212 6.74 -1.03 25.46
C GLY A 212 5.86 -0.82 24.23
N ALA A 213 5.59 0.43 23.85
CA ALA A 213 5.02 0.72 22.53
C ALA A 213 6.02 0.31 21.43
N LEU A 214 5.52 -0.38 20.41
CA LEU A 214 6.25 -0.68 19.18
C LEU A 214 6.06 0.43 18.13
N LEU A 215 4.87 1.04 18.10
CA LEU A 215 4.52 2.08 17.15
C LEU A 215 3.66 3.14 17.83
N VAL A 216 4.03 4.41 17.63
CA VAL A 216 3.19 5.56 17.97
C VAL A 216 2.87 6.35 16.69
N GLY A 217 1.60 6.32 16.29
CA GLY A 217 1.05 7.01 15.13
C GLY A 217 0.76 8.47 15.45
N SER A 218 1.81 9.28 15.53
CA SER A 218 1.72 10.70 15.93
C SER A 218 2.38 11.67 14.96
N SER A 219 2.78 11.23 13.77
CA SER A 219 3.59 12.06 12.87
C SER A 219 3.34 11.80 11.39
N ALA A 220 3.78 12.75 10.56
CA ALA A 220 3.84 12.68 9.10
C ALA A 220 4.68 11.52 8.52
N ILE A 221 5.08 10.57 9.34
CA ILE A 221 5.87 9.39 8.95
C ILE A 221 5.18 8.10 9.41
N SER A 222 4.23 8.15 10.38
CA SER A 222 3.64 6.97 11.02
C SER A 222 2.11 6.89 10.99
N GLY A 223 1.46 7.55 10.03
CA GLY A 223 0.04 7.32 9.72
C GLY A 223 -0.93 8.15 10.56
N GLY A 224 -1.16 9.39 10.11
CA GLY A 224 -2.16 10.31 10.68
C GLY A 224 -3.61 10.04 10.25
N CYS A 225 -3.93 8.90 9.63
CA CYS A 225 -5.26 8.67 9.04
C CYS A 225 -6.40 8.60 10.07
N LEU A 226 -6.14 8.10 11.30
CA LEU A 226 -7.15 8.05 12.37
C LEU A 226 -7.46 9.42 12.99
N ALA A 227 -6.56 10.39 12.86
CA ALA A 227 -6.85 11.75 13.31
C ALA A 227 -7.93 12.42 12.43
N TRP A 228 -8.18 11.90 11.22
CA TRP A 228 -9.24 12.35 10.33
C TRP A 228 -10.62 11.75 10.64
N THR A 229 -10.69 10.66 11.43
CA THR A 229 -11.97 10.08 11.87
C THR A 229 -12.46 10.78 13.13
N GLN A 230 -13.35 11.76 12.97
CA GLN A 230 -14.05 12.38 14.09
C GLN A 230 -15.18 11.46 14.57
N ARG A 231 -15.34 11.30 15.90
CA ARG A 231 -16.61 10.79 16.45
C ARG A 231 -17.68 11.88 16.25
N PRO A 232 -18.89 11.55 15.77
CA PRO A 232 -20.02 12.47 15.89
C PRO A 232 -20.22 12.81 17.37
N ALA A 233 -20.50 14.09 17.65
CA ALA A 233 -20.83 14.59 18.97
C ALA A 233 -22.16 14.01 19.49
#